data_AF-A0A2L0MX47-F1
#
_entry.id   AF-A0A2L0MX47-F1
#
_cell.length_a   1.000
_cell.length_b   1.000
_cell.length_c   1.000
_cell.angle_alpha   90.00
_cell.angle_beta   90.00
_cell.angle_gamma   90.00
#
_symmetry.space_group_name_H-M   'P 1'
#
loop_
_entity.id
_entity.type
_entity.pdbx_description
1 polymer ?
#
loop_
_entity_poly.entity_id
_entity_poly.type
_entity_poly.pdbx_seq_one_letter_code
_entity_poly.pdbx_strand_id
1 'polypeptide(L)'
;MAVPWDLLISTAGGVAATVVGVIAGGIVGRRGQNRQWLQGTQTAAYERFLQAFGAVEAELREAFLEERRPAPLIWGPFNAGVQSLSLVATREAADAAIELCEVVEDFTILFHGRQTTDLEKLRPIHSALEEAHLKFVNAARRSLDPSQEHFVRTLGGPPPWRGVVSFHAQGAIPDRGE
;
A
#
# COMPACT_ATOMS: atom_id res chain seq x y z
N MET A 1 17.22 46.55 -55.70
CA MET A 1 16.30 45.50 -55.23
C MET A 1 16.01 45.76 -53.76
N ALA A 2 14.81 46.25 -53.42
CA ALA A 2 14.41 46.48 -52.03
C ALA A 2 13.94 45.14 -51.44
N VAL A 3 14.61 44.67 -50.38
CA VAL A 3 14.15 43.48 -49.65
C VAL A 3 12.86 43.87 -48.92
N PRO A 4 11.74 43.14 -49.10
CA PRO A 4 10.49 43.47 -48.43
C PRO A 4 10.62 43.18 -46.94
N TRP A 5 10.67 44.23 -46.12
CA TRP A 5 10.79 44.14 -44.65
C TRP A 5 9.67 43.31 -44.01
N ASP A 6 8.48 43.29 -44.61
CA ASP A 6 7.34 42.49 -44.16
C ASP A 6 7.62 40.97 -44.22
N LEU A 7 8.45 40.52 -45.17
CA LEU A 7 8.81 39.11 -45.34
C LEU A 7 9.82 38.66 -44.27
N LEU A 8 10.71 39.57 -43.85
CA LEU A 8 11.67 39.34 -42.77
C LEU A 8 10.99 39.32 -41.39
N ILE A 9 10.00 40.19 -41.17
CA ILE A 9 9.25 40.23 -39.90
C ILE A 9 8.38 38.98 -39.75
N SER A 10 7.75 38.50 -40.84
CA SER A 10 6.93 37.29 -40.83
C SER A 10 7.74 36.00 -40.62
N THR A 11 8.90 35.88 -41.30
CA THR A 11 9.79 34.71 -41.12
C THR A 11 10.52 34.70 -39.78
N ALA A 12 10.97 35.85 -39.28
CA ALA A 12 11.55 35.96 -37.95
C ALA A 12 10.51 35.68 -36.83
N GLY A 13 9.27 36.15 -37.00
CA GLY A 13 8.17 35.87 -36.08
C GLY A 13 7.79 34.39 -36.02
N GLY A 14 7.74 33.72 -37.18
CA GLY A 14 7.45 32.28 -37.26
C GLY A 14 8.51 31.40 -36.60
N VAL A 15 9.79 31.73 -36.77
CA VAL A 15 10.91 30.99 -36.14
C VAL A 15 10.95 31.22 -34.63
N ALA A 16 10.66 32.44 -34.16
CA ALA A 16 10.59 32.71 -32.72
C ALA A 16 9.44 31.93 -32.04
N ALA A 17 8.27 31.87 -32.68
CA ALA A 17 7.11 31.13 -32.17
C ALA A 17 7.36 29.61 -32.08
N THR A 18 8.06 29.02 -33.06
CA THR A 18 8.41 27.59 -33.01
C THR A 18 9.44 27.27 -31.94
N VAL A 19 10.46 28.12 -31.76
CA VAL A 19 11.46 27.95 -30.69
C VAL A 19 10.82 28.04 -29.31
N VAL A 20 9.95 29.03 -29.08
CA VAL A 20 9.20 29.17 -27.82
C VAL A 20 8.26 27.98 -27.60
N GLY A 21 7.55 27.53 -28.65
CA GLY A 21 6.68 26.36 -28.59
C GLY A 21 7.43 25.06 -28.24
N VAL A 22 8.62 24.84 -28.81
CA VAL A 22 9.46 23.66 -28.51
C VAL A 22 10.04 23.71 -27.10
N ILE A 23 10.48 24.88 -26.62
CA ILE A 23 11.02 25.05 -25.25
C ILE A 23 9.89 24.86 -24.23
N ALA A 24 8.74 25.51 -24.44
CA ALA A 24 7.57 25.37 -23.57
C ALA A 24 7.06 23.92 -23.56
N GLY A 25 6.93 23.30 -24.74
CA GLY A 25 6.55 21.89 -24.88
C GLY A 25 7.55 20.92 -24.23
N GLY A 26 8.85 21.19 -24.33
CA GLY A 26 9.90 20.40 -23.70
C GLY A 26 9.89 20.48 -22.17
N ILE A 27 9.63 21.66 -21.60
CA ILE A 27 9.53 21.84 -20.14
C ILE A 27 8.24 21.21 -19.58
N VAL A 28 7.10 21.40 -20.26
CA VAL A 28 5.82 20.82 -19.86
C VAL A 28 5.86 19.29 -20.00
N GLY A 29 6.41 18.76 -21.10
CA GLY A 29 6.58 17.33 -21.33
C GLY A 29 7.49 16.68 -20.29
N ARG A 30 8.63 17.31 -19.95
CA ARG A 30 9.56 16.79 -18.93
C ARG A 30 8.93 16.77 -17.52
N ARG A 31 8.09 17.76 -17.19
CA ARG A 31 7.33 17.78 -15.92
C ARG A 31 6.25 16.70 -15.87
N GLY A 32 5.53 16.47 -16.97
CA GLY A 32 4.54 15.40 -17.07
C GLY A 32 5.17 14.01 -16.92
N GLN A 33 6.26 13.76 -17.64
CA GLN A 33 6.98 12.49 -17.61
C GLN A 33 7.60 12.20 -16.23
N ASN A 34 8.17 13.21 -15.56
CA ASN A 34 8.71 13.05 -14.21
C ASN A 34 7.62 12.75 -13.17
N ARG A 35 6.43 13.37 -13.28
CA ARG A 35 5.29 13.10 -12.40
C ARG A 35 4.74 11.69 -12.60
N GLN A 36 4.57 11.27 -13.86
CA GLN A 36 4.13 9.91 -14.18
C GLN A 36 5.13 8.85 -13.70
N TRP A 37 6.43 9.12 -13.86
CA TRP A 37 7.47 8.23 -13.35
C TRP A 37 7.40 8.11 -11.83
N LEU A 38 7.31 9.22 -11.10
CA LEU A 38 7.22 9.21 -9.64
C LEU A 38 5.95 8.49 -9.14
N GLN A 39 4.79 8.77 -9.74
CA GLN A 39 3.54 8.07 -9.42
C GLN A 39 3.63 6.57 -9.71
N GLY A 40 4.26 6.18 -10.82
CA GLY A 40 4.49 4.77 -11.16
C GLY A 40 5.41 4.07 -10.14
N THR A 41 6.51 4.70 -9.74
CA THR A 41 7.42 4.16 -8.72
C THR A 41 6.75 4.07 -7.34
N GLN A 42 5.97 5.08 -6.95
CA GLN A 42 5.18 5.05 -5.71
C GLN A 42 4.18 3.91 -5.71
N THR A 43 3.43 3.76 -6.80
CA THR A 43 2.42 2.71 -6.94
C THR A 43 3.05 1.32 -6.82
N ALA A 44 4.18 1.09 -7.50
CA ALA A 44 4.90 -0.18 -7.42
C ALA A 44 5.45 -0.46 -6.01
N ALA A 45 5.95 0.55 -5.30
CA ALA A 45 6.43 0.39 -3.93
C ALA A 45 5.28 0.08 -2.95
N TYR A 46 4.14 0.77 -3.08
CA TYR A 46 2.94 0.51 -2.28
C TYR A 46 2.39 -0.88 -2.54
N GLU A 47 2.30 -1.30 -3.81
CA GLU A 47 1.88 -2.64 -4.19
C GLU A 47 2.80 -3.71 -3.60
N ARG A 48 4.12 -3.55 -3.73
CA ARG A 48 5.10 -4.49 -3.18
C ARG A 48 4.98 -4.63 -1.66
N PHE A 49 4.80 -3.52 -0.94
CA PHE A 49 4.60 -3.54 0.49
C PHE A 49 3.31 -4.27 0.88
N LEU A 50 2.18 -3.96 0.21
CA LEU A 50 0.89 -4.61 0.46
C LEU A 50 0.90 -6.11 0.16
N GLN A 51 1.58 -6.53 -0.91
CA GLN A 51 1.75 -7.95 -1.23
C GLN A 51 2.53 -8.68 -0.14
N ALA A 52 3.64 -8.10 0.32
CA ALA A 52 4.45 -8.71 1.37
C ALA A 52 3.73 -8.71 2.72
N PHE A 53 3.00 -7.64 3.04
CA PHE A 53 2.14 -7.57 4.22
C PHE A 53 1.04 -8.65 4.19
N GLY A 54 0.31 -8.77 3.08
CA GLY A 54 -0.76 -9.75 2.94
C GLY A 54 -0.26 -11.20 3.07
N ALA A 55 0.96 -11.49 2.60
CA ALA A 55 1.57 -12.81 2.78
C ALA A 55 1.87 -13.13 4.26
N VAL A 56 2.39 -12.16 5.02
CA VAL A 56 2.64 -12.31 6.46
C VAL A 56 1.33 -12.45 7.23
N GLU A 57 0.35 -11.58 6.96
CA GLU A 57 -0.97 -11.61 7.57
C GLU A 57 -1.67 -12.96 7.32
N ALA A 58 -1.64 -13.47 6.09
CA ALA A 58 -2.26 -14.74 5.73
C ALA A 58 -1.66 -15.90 6.53
N GLU A 59 -0.33 -16.01 6.59
CA GLU A 59 0.35 -17.06 7.35
C GLU A 59 0.04 -16.97 8.86
N LEU A 60 0.05 -15.77 9.44
CA LEU A 60 -0.27 -15.58 10.86
C LEU A 60 -1.73 -15.94 11.16
N ARG A 61 -2.65 -15.59 10.26
CA ARG A 61 -4.08 -15.92 10.37
C ARG A 61 -4.31 -17.43 10.24
N GLU A 62 -3.70 -18.08 9.25
CA GLU A 62 -3.80 -19.54 9.07
C GLU A 62 -3.20 -20.30 10.25
N ALA A 63 -2.02 -19.88 10.72
CA ALA A 63 -1.38 -20.47 11.88
C ALA A 63 -2.26 -20.39 13.13
N PHE A 64 -2.96 -19.27 13.31
CA PHE A 64 -3.94 -19.12 14.39
C PHE A 64 -5.12 -20.08 14.23
N LEU A 65 -5.77 -20.09 13.05
CA LEU A 65 -6.95 -20.93 12.80
C LEU A 65 -6.64 -22.42 12.97
N GLU A 66 -5.47 -22.86 12.55
CA GLU A 66 -5.04 -24.26 12.67
C GLU A 66 -4.40 -24.59 14.02
N GLU A 67 -4.43 -23.67 14.98
CA GLU A 67 -3.81 -23.80 16.31
C GLU A 67 -2.34 -24.26 16.26
N ARG A 68 -1.62 -23.86 15.20
CA ARG A 68 -0.24 -24.28 14.95
C ARG A 68 0.72 -23.12 15.17
N ARG A 69 2.02 -23.44 15.19
CA ARG A 69 3.03 -22.40 15.02
C ARG A 69 3.01 -21.93 13.56
N PRO A 70 3.18 -20.63 13.31
CA PRO A 70 3.41 -20.15 11.97
C PRO A 70 4.66 -20.82 11.39
N ALA A 71 4.60 -21.14 10.10
CA ALA A 71 5.77 -21.53 9.35
C ALA A 71 6.83 -20.42 9.46
N PRO A 72 8.13 -20.74 9.28
CA PRO A 72 9.16 -19.73 9.27
C PRO A 72 8.84 -18.61 8.26
N LEU A 73 8.44 -17.44 8.77
CA LEU A 73 8.11 -16.29 7.94
C LEU A 73 9.36 -15.88 7.17
N ILE A 74 9.25 -15.81 5.84
CA ILE A 74 10.32 -15.29 5.00
C ILE A 74 10.24 -13.77 5.10
N TRP A 75 10.96 -13.19 6.06
CA TRP A 75 10.98 -11.74 6.32
C TRP A 75 11.65 -10.92 5.20
N GLY A 76 12.42 -11.56 4.31
CA GLY A 76 13.16 -10.89 3.24
C GLY A 76 12.27 -10.01 2.34
N PRO A 77 11.20 -10.56 1.71
CA PRO A 77 10.25 -9.79 0.93
C PRO A 77 9.57 -8.65 1.70
N PHE A 78 9.19 -8.87 2.95
CA PHE A 78 8.57 -7.84 3.80
C PHE A 78 9.52 -6.68 4.06
N ASN A 79 10.75 -6.96 4.50
CA ASN A 79 11.77 -5.94 4.73
C ASN A 79 12.15 -5.19 3.44
N ALA A 80 12.21 -5.89 2.31
CA ALA A 80 12.45 -5.26 1.02
C ALA A 80 11.28 -4.35 0.58
N GLY A 81 10.04 -4.72 0.92
CA GLY A 81 8.86 -3.87 0.74
C GLY A 81 8.95 -2.58 1.55
N VAL A 82 9.27 -2.68 2.84
CA VAL A 82 9.48 -1.53 3.74
C VAL A 82 10.59 -0.62 3.25
N GLN A 83 11.73 -1.18 2.82
CA GLN A 83 12.83 -0.40 2.26
C GLN A 83 12.47 0.28 0.94
N SER A 84 11.70 -0.39 0.07
CA SER A 84 11.21 0.23 -1.16
C SER A 84 10.24 1.38 -0.86
N LEU A 85 9.40 1.20 0.15
CA LEU A 85 8.42 2.19 0.60
C LEU A 85 9.13 3.46 1.13
N SER A 86 10.16 3.31 1.95
CA SER A 86 10.87 4.44 2.58
C SER A 86 11.54 5.40 1.58
N LEU A 87 11.78 4.96 0.34
CA LEU A 87 12.36 5.78 -0.72
C LEU A 87 11.36 6.74 -1.37
N VAL A 88 10.07 6.43 -1.32
CA VAL A 88 9.05 7.10 -2.15
C VAL A 88 7.79 7.52 -1.40
N ALA A 89 7.60 7.00 -0.19
CA ALA A 89 6.43 7.31 0.63
C ALA A 89 6.43 8.78 1.07
N THR A 90 5.23 9.35 1.08
CA THR A 90 4.97 10.59 1.82
C THR A 90 5.08 10.33 3.32
N ARG A 91 5.21 11.39 4.10
CA ARG A 91 5.28 11.28 5.57
C ARG A 91 4.06 10.54 6.12
N GLU A 92 2.87 10.90 5.66
CA GLU A 92 1.62 10.28 6.10
C GLU A 92 1.57 8.78 5.77
N ALA A 93 2.04 8.37 4.58
CA ALA A 93 2.09 6.97 4.19
C ALA A 93 3.17 6.19 4.96
N ALA A 94 4.30 6.82 5.27
CA ALA A 94 5.36 6.21 6.09
C ALA A 94 4.90 6.01 7.54
N ASP A 95 4.29 7.02 8.16
CA ASP A 95 3.77 6.95 9.53
C ASP A 95 2.71 5.83 9.65
N ALA A 96 1.80 5.73 8.68
CA ALA A 96 0.79 4.67 8.65
C ALA A 96 1.39 3.26 8.42
N ALA A 97 2.47 3.16 7.64
CA ALA A 97 3.17 1.89 7.44
C ALA A 97 3.94 1.44 8.70
N ILE A 98 4.49 2.40 9.46
CA ILE A 98 5.13 2.12 10.76
C ILE A 98 4.08 1.55 11.72
N GLU A 99 2.92 2.19 11.84
CA GLU A 99 1.79 1.69 12.65
C GLU A 99 1.42 0.25 12.24
N LEU A 100 1.37 -0.04 10.93
CA LEU A 100 1.07 -1.38 10.44
C LEU A 100 2.16 -2.41 10.80
N CYS A 101 3.44 -2.02 10.69
CA CYS A 101 4.56 -2.87 11.08
C CYS A 101 4.57 -3.18 12.59
N GLU A 102 4.25 -2.21 13.44
CA GLU A 102 4.14 -2.39 14.89
C GLU A 102 3.04 -3.43 15.23
N VAL A 103 1.88 -3.36 14.58
CA VAL A 103 0.81 -4.36 14.80
C VAL A 103 1.21 -5.76 14.30
N VAL A 104 1.95 -5.86 13.19
CA VAL A 104 2.50 -7.14 12.72
C VAL A 104 3.46 -7.73 13.76
N GLU A 105 4.32 -6.90 14.35
CA GLU A 105 5.23 -7.32 15.42
C GLU A 105 4.44 -7.84 16.62
N ASP A 106 3.44 -7.09 17.11
CA ASP A 106 2.54 -7.52 18.19
C ASP A 106 1.88 -8.88 17.88
N PHE A 107 1.44 -9.07 16.64
CA PHE A 107 0.85 -10.34 16.20
C PHE A 107 1.88 -11.48 16.25
N THR A 108 3.13 -11.25 15.84
CA THR A 108 4.18 -12.28 15.95
C THR A 108 4.57 -12.59 17.39
N ILE A 109 4.49 -11.62 18.29
CA ILE A 109 4.78 -11.79 19.73
C ILE A 109 3.76 -12.75 20.35
N LEU A 110 2.49 -12.76 19.92
CA LEU A 110 1.51 -13.75 20.41
C LEU A 110 1.96 -15.21 20.18
N PHE A 111 2.75 -15.46 19.14
CA PHE A 111 3.28 -16.79 18.84
C PHE A 111 4.63 -17.09 19.51
N HIS A 112 5.27 -16.11 20.14
CA HIS A 112 6.53 -16.31 20.86
C HIS A 112 6.29 -17.03 22.19
N GLY A 113 6.33 -18.38 22.14
CA GLY A 113 6.40 -19.25 23.31
C GLY A 113 5.16 -20.07 23.63
N ARG A 114 4.06 -19.96 22.88
CA ARG A 114 2.84 -20.77 23.07
C ARG A 114 2.10 -21.03 21.74
N GLN A 115 1.28 -22.08 21.67
CA GLN A 115 0.12 -22.10 20.76
C GLN A 115 -0.88 -21.08 21.31
N THR A 116 -1.18 -20.02 20.55
CA THR A 116 -2.16 -19.02 20.95
C THR A 116 -3.54 -19.45 20.49
N THR A 117 -4.30 -20.09 21.38
CA THR A 117 -5.74 -20.36 21.21
C THR A 117 -6.62 -19.28 21.84
N ASP A 118 -6.03 -18.22 22.38
CA ASP A 118 -6.74 -17.17 23.10
C ASP A 118 -7.32 -16.12 22.14
N LEU A 119 -8.55 -16.39 21.69
CA LEU A 119 -9.36 -15.51 20.84
C LEU A 119 -9.49 -14.08 21.39
N GLU A 120 -9.54 -13.92 22.70
CA GLU A 120 -9.69 -12.60 23.34
C GLU A 120 -8.43 -11.75 23.20
N LYS A 121 -7.25 -12.38 23.08
CA LYS A 121 -5.99 -11.70 22.78
C LYS A 121 -5.79 -11.40 21.30
N LEU A 122 -6.34 -12.22 20.42
CA LEU A 122 -6.23 -11.99 18.98
C LEU A 122 -7.14 -10.85 18.52
N ARG A 123 -8.36 -10.77 19.05
CA ARG A 123 -9.35 -9.77 18.66
C ARG A 123 -8.83 -8.33 18.61
N PRO A 124 -8.16 -7.78 19.65
CA PRO A 124 -7.64 -6.42 19.60
C PRO A 124 -6.55 -6.23 18.54
N ILE A 125 -5.66 -7.22 18.35
CA ILE A 125 -4.61 -7.16 17.32
C ILE A 125 -5.23 -7.15 15.93
N HIS A 126 -6.25 -7.99 15.72
CA HIS A 126 -6.95 -8.04 14.45
C HIS A 126 -7.61 -6.69 14.11
N SER A 127 -8.31 -6.09 15.08
CA SER A 127 -8.92 -4.76 14.89
C SER A 127 -7.88 -3.68 14.62
N ALA A 128 -6.76 -3.70 15.34
CA ALA A 128 -5.65 -2.77 15.11
C ALA A 128 -5.03 -2.96 13.72
N LEU A 129 -4.92 -4.20 13.24
CA LEU A 129 -4.36 -4.52 11.93
C LEU A 129 -5.25 -3.99 10.80
N GLU A 130 -6.56 -4.16 10.93
CA GLU A 130 -7.53 -3.63 9.98
C GLU A 130 -7.51 -2.10 9.95
N GLU A 131 -7.43 -1.45 11.11
CA GLU A 131 -7.35 0.00 11.23
C GLU A 131 -6.05 0.55 10.60
N ALA A 132 -4.90 -0.02 10.95
CA ALA A 132 -3.61 0.39 10.43
C ALA A 132 -3.51 0.16 8.91
N HIS A 133 -4.03 -0.96 8.40
CA HIS A 133 -4.09 -1.23 6.96
C HIS A 133 -4.96 -0.18 6.25
N LEU A 134 -6.14 0.15 6.80
CA LEU A 134 -7.01 1.16 6.22
C LEU A 134 -6.35 2.55 6.21
N LYS A 135 -5.67 2.93 7.30
CA LYS A 135 -4.90 4.18 7.38
C LYS A 135 -3.82 4.22 6.30
N PHE A 136 -3.05 3.14 6.15
CA PHE A 136 -2.01 3.05 5.11
C PHE A 136 -2.59 3.19 3.70
N VAL A 137 -3.67 2.46 3.39
CA VAL A 137 -4.31 2.53 2.06
C VAL A 137 -4.83 3.94 1.77
N ASN A 138 -5.45 4.60 2.75
CA ASN A 138 -5.92 5.97 2.58
C ASN A 138 -4.77 6.96 2.38
N ALA A 139 -3.68 6.83 3.15
CA ALA A 139 -2.49 7.65 3.00
C ALA A 139 -1.81 7.44 1.63
N ALA A 140 -1.66 6.19 1.20
CA ALA A 140 -1.13 5.83 -0.11
C ALA A 140 -1.98 6.40 -1.25
N ARG A 141 -3.31 6.23 -1.21
CA ARG A 141 -4.25 6.81 -2.19
C ARG A 141 -4.12 8.32 -2.27
N ARG A 142 -4.11 9.00 -1.13
CA ARG A 142 -3.99 10.46 -1.05
C ARG A 142 -2.64 10.97 -1.56
N SER A 143 -1.57 10.19 -1.40
CA SER A 143 -0.25 10.53 -1.94
C SER A 143 -0.20 10.45 -3.47
N LEU A 144 -0.96 9.54 -4.08
CA LEU A 144 -1.06 9.39 -5.54
C LEU A 144 -1.99 10.44 -6.15
N ASP A 145 -3.11 10.70 -5.47
CA ASP A 145 -4.15 11.65 -5.88
C ASP A 145 -4.85 12.24 -4.63
N PRO A 146 -4.56 13.50 -4.27
CA PRO A 146 -5.15 14.15 -3.10
C PRO A 146 -6.67 14.33 -3.13
N SER A 147 -7.30 14.16 -4.30
CA SER A 147 -8.75 14.30 -4.47
C SER A 147 -9.53 13.04 -4.09
N GLN A 148 -8.84 11.93 -3.85
CA GLN A 148 -9.45 10.65 -3.48
C GLN A 148 -10.15 10.75 -2.12
N GLU A 149 -11.41 10.32 -2.07
CA GLU A 149 -12.13 10.15 -0.80
C GLU A 149 -11.51 9.02 0.04
N HIS A 150 -11.67 9.15 1.37
CA HIS A 150 -11.17 8.15 2.32
C HIS A 150 -12.12 6.96 2.34
N PHE A 151 -11.56 5.77 2.31
CA PHE A 151 -12.30 4.58 2.67
C PHE A 151 -12.60 4.59 4.16
N VAL A 152 -13.87 4.35 4.50
CA VAL A 152 -14.34 4.15 5.88
C VAL A 152 -14.24 2.70 6.32
N ARG A 153 -13.97 1.78 5.39
CA ARG A 153 -13.81 0.33 5.60
C ARG A 153 -12.84 -0.24 4.59
N THR A 154 -12.12 -1.29 4.97
CA THR A 154 -11.23 -2.07 4.09
C THR A 154 -12.00 -2.74 2.94
N LEU A 155 -11.34 -2.87 1.79
CA LEU A 155 -11.85 -3.60 0.64
C LEU A 155 -11.34 -5.05 0.68
N GLY A 156 -12.24 -6.01 0.95
CA GLY A 156 -11.94 -7.44 0.86
C GLY A 156 -12.36 -8.26 2.09
N GLY A 157 -13.03 -9.39 1.84
CA GLY A 157 -13.35 -10.45 2.80
C GLY A 157 -14.55 -10.18 3.75
N PRO A 158 -15.25 -11.23 4.24
CA PRO A 158 -16.08 -11.08 5.43
C PRO A 158 -15.23 -10.50 6.56
N PRO A 159 -15.80 -9.71 7.51
CA PRO A 159 -15.03 -9.16 8.61
C PRO A 159 -14.21 -10.29 9.21
N PRO A 160 -12.88 -10.20 9.33
CA PRO A 160 -12.08 -11.41 9.49
C PRO A 160 -12.37 -12.12 10.82
N TRP A 161 -12.85 -11.36 11.80
CA TRP A 161 -13.43 -11.90 13.04
C TRP A 161 -14.63 -12.81 12.82
N ARG A 162 -15.49 -12.53 11.83
CA ARG A 162 -16.64 -13.37 11.48
C ARG A 162 -16.20 -14.75 10.99
N GLY A 163 -15.12 -14.82 10.22
CA GLY A 163 -14.50 -16.08 9.77
C GLY A 163 -13.90 -16.87 10.93
N VAL A 164 -13.16 -16.19 11.81
CA VAL A 164 -12.57 -16.77 13.02
C VAL A 164 -13.65 -17.32 13.98
N VAL A 165 -14.70 -16.54 14.23
CA VAL A 165 -15.85 -16.96 15.07
C VAL A 165 -16.57 -18.16 14.46
N SER A 166 -16.79 -18.19 13.13
CA SER A 166 -17.44 -19.33 12.48
C SER A 166 -16.59 -20.61 12.55
N PHE A 167 -15.27 -20.49 12.43
CA PHE A 167 -14.35 -21.63 12.50
C PHE A 167 -14.34 -22.26 13.91
N HIS A 168 -14.23 -21.43 14.95
CA HIS A 168 -14.33 -21.93 16.33
C HIS A 168 -15.72 -22.47 16.69
N ALA A 169 -16.79 -21.90 16.13
CA ALA A 169 -18.14 -22.42 16.34
C ALA A 169 -18.36 -23.80 15.68
N GLN A 170 -17.66 -24.10 14.58
CA GLN A 170 -17.73 -25.41 13.90
C GLN A 170 -16.92 -26.50 14.61
N GLY A 171 -15.78 -26.16 15.24
CA GLY A 171 -14.99 -27.09 16.04
C GLY A 171 -15.62 -27.45 17.41
N ALA A 172 -16.62 -26.67 17.87
CA ALA A 172 -17.29 -26.86 19.16
C ALA A 172 -18.54 -27.75 19.10
N ILE A 173 -18.85 -28.39 17.97
CA ILE A 173 -19.92 -29.40 17.91
C ILE A 173 -19.44 -30.62 18.72
N PRO A 174 -20.05 -30.94 19.87
CA PRO A 174 -19.65 -32.12 20.62
C PRO A 174 -19.92 -33.35 19.77
N ASP A 175 -18.95 -34.25 19.74
CA ASP A 175 -19.09 -35.59 19.21
C ASP A 175 -20.37 -36.19 19.80
N ARG A 176 -21.43 -36.26 19.01
CA ARG A 176 -22.62 -37.04 19.36
C ARG A 176 -22.23 -38.49 19.15
N GLY A 177 -21.52 -39.02 20.14
CA GLY A 177 -21.40 -40.45 20.32
C GLY A 177 -22.80 -41.04 20.45
N GLU A 178 -23.18 -41.80 19.43
CA GLU A 178 -24.10 -42.94 19.51
C GLU A 178 -23.51 -44.08 18.66
#